data_AF-A0A8J6N4S4-F1
#
_entry.id   AF-A0A8J6N4S4-F1
#
_cell.length_a   1.000
_cell.length_b   1.000
_cell.length_c   1.000
_cell.angle_alpha   90.00
_cell.angle_beta   90.00
_cell.angle_gamma   90.00
#
_symmetry.space_group_name_H-M   'P 1'
#
loop_
_entity.id
_entity.type
_entity.pdbx_description
1 polymer ?
#
loop_
_entity_poly.entity_id
_entity_poly.type
_entity_poly.pdbx_seq_one_letter_code
_entity_poly.pdbx_strand_id
1 'polypeptide(L)' 'MLNVICKHNCKDCYALRVCALHAIKDQQSSIYVESDDCIGCGCCKTACVDFGYKALEDKTMEWLKGTA' A
#
# COMPACT_ATOMS: atom_id res chain seq x y z
N MET A 1 1.07 0.99 -14.81
CA MET A 1 1.70 1.94 -13.85
C MET A 1 1.03 1.67 -12.53
N LEU A 2 1.76 1.45 -11.44
CA LEU A 2 1.12 1.11 -10.16
C LEU A 2 0.11 2.17 -9.74
N ASN A 3 -1.02 1.74 -9.18
CA ASN A 3 -2.02 2.67 -8.69
C ASN A 3 -1.64 3.20 -7.30
N VAL A 4 -1.83 4.51 -7.11
CA VAL A 4 -1.57 5.20 -5.85
C VAL A 4 -2.59 4.76 -4.81
N ILE A 5 -2.11 4.30 -3.65
CA ILE A 5 -2.96 3.85 -2.53
C ILE A 5 -3.15 4.97 -1.53
N CYS A 6 -2.09 5.73 -1.25
CA CYS A 6 -2.11 6.85 -0.32
C CYS A 6 -1.21 7.96 -0.85
N LYS A 7 -1.62 9.22 -0.67
CA LYS A 7 -0.85 10.42 -1.09
C LYS A 7 0.30 10.79 -0.14
N HIS A 8 0.66 9.90 0.78
CA HIS A 8 1.74 10.11 1.76
C HIS A 8 1.69 11.47 2.48
N ASN A 9 0.52 11.88 2.98
CA ASN A 9 0.36 13.14 3.71
C ASN A 9 0.96 13.12 5.14
N CYS A 10 1.40 11.95 5.62
CA CYS A 10 2.05 11.82 6.91
C CYS A 10 3.56 12.13 6.81
N LYS A 11 4.17 12.55 7.93
CA LYS A 11 5.61 12.77 8.02
C LYS A 11 6.43 11.48 7.89
N ASP A 12 5.82 10.34 8.24
CA ASP A 12 6.48 9.04 8.29
C ASP A 12 5.44 7.94 8.04
N CYS A 13 5.73 7.00 7.14
CA CYS A 13 4.80 5.99 6.69
C CYS A 13 4.91 4.71 7.55
N TYR A 14 4.00 4.54 8.51
CA TYR A 14 3.94 3.34 9.35
C TYR A 14 3.65 2.06 8.54
N ALA A 15 2.83 2.16 7.48
CA ALA A 15 2.54 1.04 6.60
C ALA A 15 3.83 0.52 5.92
N LEU A 16 4.70 1.41 5.47
CA LEU A 16 6.00 1.08 4.89
C LEU A 16 6.89 0.33 5.90
N ARG A 17 6.96 0.83 7.15
CA ARG A 17 7.82 0.24 8.19
C ARG A 17 7.42 -1.18 8.60
N VAL A 18 6.14 -1.49 8.62
CA VAL A 18 5.64 -2.79 9.11
C VAL A 18 5.61 -3.87 8.04
N CYS A 19 5.79 -3.51 6.76
CA CYS A 19 5.75 -4.49 5.68
C CYS A 19 7.03 -5.35 5.70
N ALA A 20 6.92 -6.57 6.24
CA ALA A 20 8.04 -7.51 6.36
C ALA A 20 8.64 -7.93 5.00
N LEU A 21 7.88 -7.83 3.91
CA LEU A 21 8.32 -8.16 2.55
C LEU A 21 8.78 -6.95 1.76
N HIS A 22 8.72 -5.75 2.35
CA HIS A 22 9.03 -4.49 1.66
C HIS A 22 8.25 -4.28 0.34
N ALA A 23 7.05 -4.85 0.24
CA ALA A 23 6.16 -4.74 -0.91
C ALA A 23 5.52 -3.34 -1.05
N ILE A 24 5.54 -2.54 0.02
CA ILE A 24 5.06 -1.15 -0.02
C ILE A 24 6.20 -0.25 -0.50
N LYS A 25 5.95 0.62 -1.48
CA LYS A 25 6.94 1.56 -2.02
C LYS A 25 6.47 2.99 -1.80
N ASP A 26 7.40 3.84 -1.40
CA ASP A 26 7.23 5.28 -1.36
C ASP A 26 7.93 5.89 -2.58
N GLN A 27 7.15 6.39 -3.53
CA GLN A 27 7.65 6.99 -4.78
C GLN A 27 6.91 8.30 -5.04
N GLN A 28 7.63 9.37 -5.39
CA GLN A 28 7.02 10.66 -5.74
C GLN A 28 5.97 11.16 -4.71
N SER A 29 6.25 11.00 -3.42
CA SER A 29 5.33 11.34 -2.32
C SER A 29 3.99 10.61 -2.41
N SER A 30 4.00 9.38 -2.91
CA SER A 30 2.82 8.51 -3.00
C SER A 30 3.21 7.09 -2.60
N ILE A 31 2.27 6.39 -1.98
CA ILE A 31 2.45 5.02 -1.54
C ILE A 31 1.79 4.06 -2.53
N TYR A 32 2.54 3.03 -2.90
CA TYR A 32 2.16 1.97 -3.81
C TYR A 32 2.34 0.60 -3.13
N VAL A 33 1.68 -0.43 -3.67
CA VAL A 33 1.92 -1.83 -3.29
C VAL A 33 2.32 -2.61 -4.52
N GLU A 34 3.51 -3.21 -4.48
CA GLU A 34 3.95 -4.23 -5.42
C GLU A 34 3.20 -5.53 -5.13
N SER A 35 2.17 -5.82 -5.91
CA SER A 35 1.30 -6.97 -5.65
C SER A 35 2.02 -8.32 -5.79
N ASP A 36 3.10 -8.37 -6.58
CA ASP A 36 3.87 -9.60 -6.79
C ASP A 36 4.70 -9.97 -5.54
N ASP A 37 5.07 -8.97 -4.73
CA ASP A 37 5.76 -9.16 -3.45
C ASP A 37 4.78 -9.24 -2.26
N CYS A 38 3.53 -8.79 -2.43
CA CYS A 38 2.56 -8.68 -1.35
C CYS A 38 1.78 -9.98 -1.12
N ILE A 39 1.91 -10.58 0.07
CA ILE A 39 1.17 -11.80 0.45
C ILE A 39 -0.17 -11.54 1.15
N GLY A 40 -0.58 -10.28 1.30
CA GLY A 40 -1.86 -9.94 1.93
C GLY A 40 -1.95 -10.18 3.44
N CYS A 41 -0.83 -10.16 4.18
CA CYS A 41 -0.82 -10.44 5.62
C CYS A 41 -1.58 -9.42 6.50
N GLY A 42 -1.86 -8.22 5.98
CA GLY A 42 -2.68 -7.21 6.66
C GLY A 42 -1.97 -6.37 7.73
N CYS A 43 -0.67 -6.58 8.00
CA CYS A 43 0.06 -5.80 9.02
C CYS A 43 0.04 -4.29 8.75
N CYS A 44 0.18 -3.88 7.48
CA CYS A 44 0.12 -2.48 7.07
C CYS A 44 -1.24 -1.82 7.36
N LYS A 45 -2.33 -2.58 7.21
CA LYS A 45 -3.69 -2.16 7.57
C LYS A 45 -3.86 -1.97 9.07
N THR A 46 -3.22 -2.80 9.90
CA THR A 46 -3.26 -2.64 11.35
C THR A 46 -2.40 -1.47 11.84
N ALA A 47 -1.23 -1.25 11.23
CA ALA A 47 -0.29 -0.23 11.67
C ALA A 47 -0.64 1.21 11.25
N CYS A 48 -1.47 1.39 10.22
CA CYS A 48 -1.78 2.70 9.66
C CYS A 48 -3.28 2.87 9.48
N VAL A 49 -3.82 3.96 10.04
CA VAL A 49 -5.27 4.27 9.96
C VAL A 49 -5.73 4.47 8.53
N ASP A 50 -4.98 5.20 7.69
CA ASP A 50 -5.37 5.41 6.29
C ASP A 50 -5.40 4.10 5.50
N PHE A 51 -4.38 3.25 5.65
CA PHE A 51 -4.36 1.92 5.04
C PHE A 51 -5.47 1.01 5.59
N GLY A 52 -5.75 1.13 6.88
CA GLY A 52 -6.80 0.38 7.55
C GLY A 52 -8.21 0.86 7.25
N TYR A 53 -8.38 2.11 6.81
CA TYR A 53 -9.64 2.72 6.38
C TYR A 53 -10.01 2.26 4.97
N LYS A 54 -10.14 0.94 4.79
CA LYS A 54 -10.64 0.30 3.57
C LYS A 54 -9.82 0.59 2.30
N ALA A 55 -8.61 1.15 2.42
CA ALA A 55 -7.78 1.54 1.28
C ALA A 55 -7.55 0.41 0.26
N LEU A 56 -7.53 -0.84 0.74
CA LEU A 56 -7.35 -2.05 -0.05
C LEU A 56 -8.60 -2.92 -0.18
N GLU A 57 -9.72 -2.58 0.48
CA GLU A 57 -10.87 -3.49 0.64
C GLU A 57 -11.47 -3.92 -0.71
N ASP A 58 -11.57 -2.98 -1.65
CA ASP A 58 -12.18 -3.20 -2.97
C ASP A 58 -11.16 -3.20 -4.12
N LYS A 59 -9.86 -3.38 -3.81
CA LYS A 59 -8.79 -3.28 -4.81
C LYS A 59 -8.36 -4.67 -5.29
N THR A 60 -8.48 -4.93 -6.58
CA THR A 60 -7.99 -6.17 -7.20
C THR A 60 -6.50 -6.09 -7.49
N MET A 61 -5.88 -7.23 -7.80
CA MET A 61 -4.48 -7.25 -8.23
C MET A 61 -4.27 -6.47 -9.53
N GLU A 62 -5.19 -6.57 -10.50
CA GLU A 62 -5.13 -5.80 -11.74
C GLU A 62 -5.19 -4.30 -11.47
N TRP A 63 -6.02 -3.88 -10.50
CA TRP A 63 -6.06 -2.49 -10.07
C TRP A 63 -4.73 -2.08 -9.44
N LEU A 64 -4.13 -2.87 -8.54
CA LEU A 64 -2.84 -2.51 -7.94
C LEU A 64 -1.73 -2.33 -8.99
N LYS A 65 -1.71 -3.20 -10.01
CA LYS A 65 -0.79 -3.13 -11.16
C LYS A 65 -1.08 -1.96 -12.12
N GLY A 66 -2.25 -1.34 -11.99
CA GLY A 66 -2.79 -0.33 -12.90
C GLY A 66 -2.96 -0.84 -14.33
N THR A 67 -3.47 -2.05 -14.43
CA THR A 67 -3.88 -2.71 -15.69
C THR A 67 -5.40 -2.84 -15.80
N ALA A 68 -6.14 -2.34 -14.80
CA ALA A 68 -7.59 -2.22 -14.77
C ALA A 68 -8.06 -0.85 -15.29
#